data_AF-A0A1H2R342-F1
#
_entry.id   AF-A0A1H2R342-F1
#
_cell.length_a   1.000
_cell.length_b   1.000
_cell.length_c   1.000
_cell.angle_alpha   90.00
_cell.angle_beta   90.00
_cell.angle_gamma   90.00
#
_symmetry.space_group_name_H-M   'P 1'
#
loop_
_entity.id
_entity.type
_entity.pdbx_description
1 polymer ?
#
loop_
_entity_poly.entity_id
_entity_poly.type
_entity_poly.pdbx_seq_one_letter_code
_entity_poly.pdbx_strand_id
1 'polypeptide(L)'
;MQEHRLLDSEHSKELFSYYGLAVYYSQALEQQLVNLLVLMKLTQGKVNPEEELTSLYYKKLGNSLGQLVNEIQHNFAFTEEESALLNNIWKKRNYIVHDYFKERILETFSSEGRSQMIDELIEFKDQAQNLEQKLLYYTRVLLNSLELEEEEIDQDPSDEESSAQE
;
A
#
# COMPACT_ATOMS: atom_id res chain seq x y z
N MET A 1 19.44 -19.37 32.30
CA MET A 1 19.10 -18.01 32.81
C MET A 1 19.81 -16.87 32.09
N GLN A 2 20.83 -17.09 31.25
CA GLN A 2 21.53 -16.02 30.51
C GLN A 2 20.80 -15.61 29.21
N GLU A 3 20.14 -16.54 28.50
CA GLU A 3 19.41 -16.27 27.24
C GLU A 3 18.32 -15.20 27.37
N HIS A 4 17.52 -15.23 28.44
CA HIS A 4 16.41 -14.27 28.59
C HIS A 4 16.90 -12.81 28.67
N ARG A 5 18.08 -12.56 29.24
CA ARG A 5 18.63 -11.20 29.35
C ARG A 5 19.15 -10.64 28.02
N LEU A 6 19.53 -11.49 27.07
CA LEU A 6 19.99 -11.02 25.75
C LEU A 6 18.84 -10.38 24.96
N LEU A 7 17.63 -10.95 25.07
CA LEU A 7 16.41 -10.41 24.46
C LEU A 7 15.89 -9.12 25.14
N ASP A 8 16.26 -8.87 26.39
CA ASP A 8 15.84 -7.67 27.15
C ASP A 8 16.79 -6.46 26.99
N SER A 9 17.80 -6.56 26.12
CA SER A 9 18.71 -5.44 25.85
C SER A 9 18.11 -4.39 24.90
N GLU A 10 18.59 -3.15 24.98
CA GLU A 10 18.15 -2.06 24.10
C GLU A 10 18.26 -2.42 22.60
N HIS A 11 19.32 -3.14 22.23
CA HIS A 11 19.51 -3.57 20.84
C HIS A 11 18.46 -4.61 20.38
N SER A 12 17.94 -5.44 21.29
CA SER A 12 16.83 -6.34 20.97
C SER A 12 15.51 -5.57 20.83
N LYS A 13 15.28 -4.55 21.68
CA LYS A 13 14.12 -3.66 21.54
C LYS A 13 14.16 -2.90 20.21
N GLU A 14 15.34 -2.44 19.80
CA GLU A 14 15.55 -1.80 18.50
C GLU A 14 15.19 -2.75 17.35
N LEU A 15 15.69 -3.99 17.37
CA LEU A 15 15.31 -5.01 16.38
C LEU A 15 13.78 -5.19 16.31
N PHE A 16 13.11 -5.37 17.45
CA PHE A 16 11.65 -5.53 17.46
C PHE A 16 10.91 -4.26 17.00
N SER A 17 11.48 -3.07 17.25
CA SER A 17 10.93 -1.80 16.76
C SER A 17 11.00 -1.72 15.23
N TYR A 18 12.14 -2.08 14.64
CA TYR A 18 12.28 -2.12 13.18
C TYR A 18 11.43 -3.20 12.53
N TYR A 19 11.25 -4.34 13.20
CA TYR A 19 10.29 -5.35 12.76
C TYR A 19 8.87 -4.78 12.76
N GLY A 20 8.49 -4.08 13.83
CA GLY A 20 7.21 -3.36 13.91
C GLY A 20 7.03 -2.33 12.79
N LEU A 21 8.07 -1.56 12.47
CA LEU A 21 8.05 -0.62 11.35
C LEU A 21 7.87 -1.32 10.00
N ALA A 22 8.59 -2.43 9.76
CA ALA A 22 8.42 -3.21 8.55
C ALA A 22 6.97 -3.73 8.39
N VAL A 23 6.39 -4.27 9.47
CA VAL A 23 4.99 -4.72 9.45
C VAL A 23 4.02 -3.55 9.25
N TYR A 24 4.24 -2.41 9.92
CA TYR A 24 3.43 -1.21 9.76
C TYR A 24 3.42 -0.73 8.30
N TYR A 25 4.57 -0.59 7.65
CA TYR A 25 4.64 -0.15 6.26
C TYR A 25 4.07 -1.18 5.28
N SER A 26 4.10 -2.47 5.63
CA SER A 26 3.39 -3.51 4.87
C SER A 26 1.88 -3.28 4.89
N GLN A 27 1.32 -2.96 6.06
CA GLN A 27 -0.10 -2.68 6.23
C GLN A 27 -0.52 -1.36 5.57
N ALA A 28 0.32 -0.33 5.66
CA ALA A 28 0.10 0.94 4.97
C ALA A 28 0.06 0.74 3.44
N LEU A 29 0.98 -0.06 2.90
CA LEU A 29 0.98 -0.42 1.49
C LEU A 29 -0.30 -1.19 1.07
N GLU A 30 -0.75 -2.13 1.89
CA GLU A 30 -2.02 -2.86 1.65
C GLU A 30 -3.22 -1.90 1.61
N GLN A 31 -3.31 -1.01 2.59
CA GLN A 31 -4.34 0.01 2.64
C GLN A 31 -4.31 0.90 1.39
N GLN A 32 -3.11 1.28 0.93
CA GLN A 32 -2.98 2.12 -0.24
C GLN A 32 -3.37 1.40 -1.54
N LEU A 33 -3.08 0.10 -1.65
CA LEU A 33 -3.57 -0.73 -2.76
C LEU A 33 -5.09 -0.85 -2.76
N VAL A 34 -5.71 -0.99 -1.58
CA VAL A 34 -7.17 -0.98 -1.44
C VAL A 34 -7.74 0.35 -1.93
N ASN A 35 -7.20 1.47 -1.48
CA ASN A 35 -7.64 2.81 -1.88
C ASN A 35 -7.58 2.97 -3.41
N LEU A 36 -6.44 2.60 -4.01
CA LEU A 36 -6.25 2.72 -5.45
C LEU A 36 -7.22 1.82 -6.24
N LEU A 37 -7.41 0.56 -5.83
CA LEU A 37 -8.35 -0.36 -6.48
C LEU A 37 -9.81 0.10 -6.40
N VAL A 38 -10.22 0.64 -5.26
CA VAL A 38 -11.58 1.17 -5.06
C VAL A 38 -11.79 2.38 -5.97
N LEU A 39 -10.85 3.32 -5.97
CA LEU A 39 -10.92 4.52 -6.77
C LEU A 39 -10.95 4.22 -8.27
N MET A 40 -10.13 3.29 -8.75
CA MET A 40 -10.15 2.87 -10.16
C MET A 40 -11.48 2.25 -10.59
N LYS A 41 -12.16 1.54 -9.68
CA LYS A 41 -13.49 0.99 -9.98
C LYS A 41 -14.54 2.08 -10.05
N LEU A 42 -14.40 3.13 -9.23
CA LEU A 42 -15.26 4.31 -9.28
C LEU A 42 -15.06 5.07 -10.59
N THR A 43 -13.82 5.40 -10.97
CA THR A 43 -13.52 6.13 -12.23
C THR A 43 -13.93 5.37 -13.49
N GLN A 44 -14.00 4.04 -13.43
CA GLN A 44 -14.46 3.21 -14.55
C GLN A 44 -15.99 3.07 -14.62
N GLY A 45 -16.74 3.76 -13.76
CA GLY A 45 -18.20 3.65 -13.67
C GLY A 45 -18.68 2.25 -13.28
N LYS A 46 -17.82 1.44 -12.66
CA LYS A 46 -18.12 0.04 -12.31
C LYS A 46 -18.82 -0.11 -10.96
N VAL A 47 -19.02 0.99 -10.24
CA VAL A 47 -19.55 1.03 -8.88
C VAL A 47 -20.39 2.29 -8.75
N ASN A 48 -21.60 2.16 -8.21
CA ASN A 48 -22.40 3.33 -7.83
C ASN A 48 -21.86 3.90 -6.49
N PRO A 49 -21.45 5.18 -6.45
CA PRO A 49 -20.82 5.79 -5.26
C PRO A 49 -21.67 5.71 -3.98
N GLU A 50 -22.99 5.79 -4.07
CA GLU A 50 -23.85 5.93 -2.89
C GLU A 50 -24.13 4.61 -2.14
N GLU A 51 -24.24 3.48 -2.86
CA GLU A 51 -24.69 2.22 -2.25
C GLU A 51 -23.61 1.14 -2.16
N GLU A 52 -22.66 1.11 -3.10
CA GLU A 52 -21.74 -0.02 -3.26
C GLU A 52 -20.31 0.28 -2.79
N LEU A 53 -19.93 1.56 -2.67
CA LEU A 53 -18.55 1.97 -2.41
C LEU A 53 -18.03 1.45 -1.07
N THR A 54 -18.80 1.63 0.00
CA THR A 54 -18.44 1.18 1.35
C THR A 54 -18.31 -0.34 1.40
N SER A 55 -19.24 -1.07 0.77
CA SER A 55 -19.21 -2.53 0.70
C SER A 55 -17.99 -3.04 -0.06
N LEU A 56 -17.68 -2.41 -1.20
CA LEU A 56 -16.49 -2.71 -1.99
C LEU A 56 -15.22 -2.47 -1.18
N TYR A 57 -15.13 -1.34 -0.47
CA TYR A 57 -13.98 -1.00 0.35
C TYR A 57 -13.72 -2.06 1.43
N TYR A 58 -14.72 -2.44 2.22
CA TYR A 58 -14.57 -3.50 3.23
C TYR A 58 -14.25 -4.87 2.62
N LYS A 59 -14.82 -5.20 1.46
CA LYS A 59 -14.47 -6.41 0.73
C LYS A 59 -12.99 -6.42 0.35
N LYS A 60 -12.44 -5.28 -0.09
CA LYS A 60 -11.02 -5.17 -0.44
C LYS A 60 -10.09 -5.20 0.77
N LEU A 61 -10.50 -4.62 1.90
CA LEU A 61 -9.76 -4.75 3.16
C LEU A 61 -9.62 -6.19 3.64
N GLY A 62 -10.58 -7.06 3.30
CA GLY A 62 -10.51 -8.49 3.61
C GLY A 62 -9.55 -9.30 2.72
N ASN A 63 -9.01 -8.72 1.66
CA ASN A 63 -8.08 -9.41 0.76
C ASN A 63 -6.66 -9.44 1.34
N SER A 64 -5.95 -10.54 1.09
CA SER A 64 -4.50 -10.60 1.32
C SER A 64 -3.74 -9.66 0.37
N LEU A 65 -2.54 -9.21 0.79
CA LEU A 65 -1.66 -8.40 -0.07
C LEU A 65 -1.44 -9.04 -1.45
N GLY A 66 -1.26 -10.36 -1.52
CA GLY A 66 -1.08 -11.06 -2.80
C GLY A 66 -2.31 -10.97 -3.71
N GLN A 67 -3.52 -11.03 -3.15
CA GLN A 67 -4.74 -10.82 -3.93
C GLN A 67 -4.86 -9.38 -4.42
N LEU A 68 -4.51 -8.40 -3.60
CA LEU A 68 -4.50 -6.98 -3.98
C LEU A 68 -3.48 -6.68 -5.08
N VAL A 69 -2.25 -7.20 -4.94
CA VAL A 69 -1.17 -7.06 -5.93
C VAL A 69 -1.55 -7.68 -7.27
N ASN A 70 -2.06 -8.92 -7.25
CA ASN A 70 -2.51 -9.56 -8.47
C ASN A 70 -3.63 -8.74 -9.11
N GLU A 71 -4.64 -8.31 -8.36
CA GLU A 71 -5.76 -7.55 -8.94
C GLU A 71 -5.30 -6.22 -9.54
N ILE A 72 -4.47 -5.46 -8.83
CA ILE A 72 -4.07 -4.12 -9.30
C ILE A 72 -3.20 -4.20 -10.55
N GLN A 73 -2.35 -5.22 -10.69
CA GLN A 73 -1.52 -5.41 -11.87
C GLN A 73 -2.33 -5.71 -13.14
N HIS A 74 -3.54 -6.26 -13.01
CA HIS A 74 -4.42 -6.48 -14.15
C HIS A 74 -5.24 -5.25 -14.53
N ASN A 75 -5.40 -4.30 -13.60
CA ASN A 75 -6.29 -3.15 -13.80
C ASN A 75 -5.53 -1.83 -14.00
N PHE A 76 -4.30 -1.73 -13.51
CA PHE A 76 -3.48 -0.52 -13.55
C PHE A 76 -2.26 -0.70 -14.47
N ALA A 77 -1.95 0.32 -15.25
CA ALA A 77 -0.84 0.32 -16.19
C ALA A 77 0.49 0.64 -15.48
N PHE A 78 1.00 -0.31 -14.70
CA PHE A 78 2.36 -0.22 -14.14
C PHE A 78 3.40 -0.47 -15.23
N THR A 79 4.54 0.20 -15.12
CA THR A 79 5.76 -0.18 -15.83
C THR A 79 6.23 -1.58 -15.39
N GLU A 80 7.09 -2.22 -16.20
CA GLU A 80 7.68 -3.51 -15.83
C GLU A 80 8.48 -3.43 -14.53
N GLU A 81 9.20 -2.32 -14.32
CA GLU A 81 9.98 -2.07 -13.10
C GLU A 81 9.08 -1.95 -11.86
N GLU A 82 7.99 -1.20 -11.94
CA GLU A 82 7.01 -1.08 -10.85
C GLU A 82 6.35 -2.43 -10.54
N SER A 83 6.00 -3.20 -11.57
CA SER A 83 5.41 -4.52 -11.41
C SER A 83 6.38 -5.49 -10.73
N ALA A 84 7.67 -5.44 -11.10
CA ALA A 84 8.71 -6.24 -10.48
C ALA A 84 8.93 -5.83 -9.01
N LEU A 85 8.95 -4.53 -8.72
CA LEU A 85 9.11 -3.99 -7.37
C LEU A 85 7.93 -4.40 -6.47
N LEU A 86 6.69 -4.25 -6.94
CA LEU A 86 5.49 -4.65 -6.21
C LEU A 86 5.50 -6.15 -5.88
N ASN A 87 5.91 -6.99 -6.84
CA ASN A 87 6.05 -8.43 -6.63
C ASN A 87 7.17 -8.78 -5.64
N ASN A 88 8.29 -8.07 -5.67
CA ASN A 88 9.37 -8.28 -4.72
C ASN A 88 8.93 -7.93 -3.29
N ILE A 89 8.35 -6.74 -3.11
CA ILE A 89 7.86 -6.29 -1.80
C ILE A 89 6.79 -7.22 -1.26
N TRP A 90 5.85 -7.70 -2.10
CA TRP A 90 4.86 -8.69 -1.69
C TRP A 90 5.51 -9.97 -1.15
N LYS A 91 6.49 -10.54 -1.87
CA LYS A 91 7.20 -11.74 -1.42
C LYS A 91 7.98 -11.50 -0.13
N LYS A 92 8.68 -10.36 -0.02
CA LYS A 92 9.46 -9.99 1.16
C LYS A 92 8.56 -9.72 2.37
N ARG A 93 7.38 -9.12 2.17
CA ARG A 93 6.33 -8.97 3.20
C ARG A 93 5.86 -10.32 3.72
N ASN A 94 5.55 -11.26 2.83
CA ASN A 94 5.12 -12.61 3.23
C ASN A 94 6.20 -13.29 4.07
N TYR A 95 7.45 -13.21 3.63
CA TYR A 95 8.58 -13.71 4.39
C TYR A 95 8.68 -13.07 5.78
N ILE A 96 8.65 -11.73 5.85
CA ILE A 96 8.73 -10.95 7.10
C ILE A 96 7.66 -11.40 8.09
N VAL A 97 6.40 -11.48 7.65
CA VAL A 97 5.26 -11.76 8.53
C VAL A 97 5.20 -13.23 8.96
N HIS A 98 5.58 -14.16 8.09
CA HIS A 98 5.34 -15.59 8.33
C HIS A 98 6.57 -16.35 8.80
N ASP A 99 7.77 -16.03 8.33
CA ASP A 99 8.93 -16.92 8.44
C ASP A 99 10.20 -16.25 8.97
N TYR A 100 10.28 -14.92 8.95
CA TYR A 100 11.50 -14.17 9.30
C TYR A 100 12.15 -14.58 10.61
N PHE A 101 11.43 -14.48 11.73
CA PHE A 101 11.99 -14.86 13.03
C PHE A 101 12.20 -16.36 13.19
N LYS A 102 11.51 -17.21 12.42
CA LYS A 102 11.75 -18.67 12.46
C LYS A 102 13.10 -19.00 11.86
N GLU A 103 13.43 -18.34 10.74
CA GLU A 103 14.68 -18.56 10.02
C GLU A 103 15.85 -17.80 10.67
N ARG A 104 15.61 -16.61 11.20
CA ARG A 104 16.62 -15.72 11.79
C ARG A 104 16.74 -15.81 13.31
N ILE A 105 16.23 -16.89 13.91
CA ILE A 105 16.13 -16.96 15.38
C ILE A 105 17.51 -16.93 16.04
N LEU A 106 18.53 -17.53 15.41
CA LEU A 106 19.88 -17.63 15.98
C LEU A 106 20.59 -16.28 16.01
N GLU A 107 20.33 -15.46 15.01
CA GLU A 107 20.85 -14.11 14.85
C GLU A 107 20.39 -13.19 15.98
N THR A 108 19.19 -13.43 16.53
CA THR A 108 18.64 -12.64 17.66
C THR A 108 19.48 -12.72 18.93
N PHE A 109 20.31 -13.76 19.09
CA PHE A 109 21.11 -13.97 20.31
C PHE A 109 22.47 -13.27 20.28
N SER A 110 22.88 -12.67 19.15
CA SER A 110 24.15 -11.95 19.02
C SER A 110 23.92 -10.48 18.66
N SER A 111 24.82 -9.58 19.04
CA SER A 111 24.73 -8.19 18.59
C SER A 111 24.90 -8.08 17.07
N GLU A 112 25.86 -8.80 16.49
CA GLU A 112 26.11 -8.77 15.05
C GLU A 112 24.91 -9.27 14.23
N GLY A 113 24.31 -10.40 14.63
CA GLY A 113 23.11 -10.92 13.98
C GLY A 113 21.92 -9.96 14.08
N ARG A 114 21.71 -9.32 15.23
CA ARG A 114 20.67 -8.29 15.38
C ARG A 114 20.90 -7.08 14.48
N SER A 115 22.15 -6.62 14.34
CA SER A 115 22.47 -5.51 13.41
C SER A 115 22.15 -5.89 11.96
N GLN A 116 22.51 -7.10 11.52
CA GLN A 116 22.15 -7.60 10.18
C GLN A 116 20.64 -7.66 9.98
N MET A 117 19.91 -8.17 10.98
CA MET A 117 18.44 -8.21 10.94
C MET A 117 17.82 -6.81 10.88
N ILE A 118 18.38 -5.83 11.60
CA ILE A 118 17.92 -4.44 11.57
C ILE A 118 18.13 -3.84 10.17
N ASP A 119 19.31 -4.03 9.58
CA ASP A 119 19.62 -3.51 8.24
C ASP A 119 18.65 -4.08 7.18
N GLU A 120 18.37 -5.38 7.24
CA GLU A 120 17.40 -6.03 6.35
C GLU A 120 15.98 -5.47 6.48
N LEU A 121 15.55 -5.18 7.72
CA LEU A 121 14.24 -4.61 8.02
C LEU A 121 14.14 -3.13 7.61
N ILE A 122 15.20 -2.35 7.78
CA ILE A 122 15.30 -0.97 7.30
C ILE A 122 15.16 -0.95 5.78
N GLU A 123 15.94 -1.78 5.08
CA GLU A 123 15.91 -1.85 3.62
C GLU A 123 14.49 -2.17 3.11
N PHE A 124 13.83 -3.18 3.71
CA PHE A 124 12.45 -3.49 3.35
C PHE A 124 11.48 -2.35 3.68
N LYS A 125 11.58 -1.77 4.87
CA LYS A 125 10.72 -0.67 5.32
C LYS A 125 10.83 0.53 4.38
N ASP A 126 12.03 0.89 3.94
CA ASP A 126 12.26 1.98 3.00
C ASP A 126 11.69 1.65 1.60
N GLN A 127 11.88 0.42 1.12
CA GLN A 127 11.28 -0.03 -0.14
C GLN A 127 9.74 0.01 -0.10
N ALA A 128 9.14 -0.50 0.97
CA ALA A 128 7.69 -0.49 1.17
C ALA A 128 7.13 0.93 1.27
N GLN A 129 7.81 1.81 2.02
CA GLN A 129 7.44 3.22 2.17
C GLN A 129 7.50 3.96 0.82
N ASN A 130 8.58 3.79 0.05
CA ASN A 130 8.73 4.45 -1.24
C ASN A 130 7.65 4.01 -2.24
N LEU A 131 7.31 2.71 -2.24
CA LEU A 131 6.24 2.20 -3.08
C LEU A 131 4.87 2.72 -2.63
N GLU A 132 4.60 2.75 -1.32
CA GLU A 132 3.35 3.31 -0.78
C GLU A 132 3.18 4.78 -1.20
N GLN A 133 4.22 5.62 -1.07
CA GLN A 133 4.18 7.01 -1.52
C GLN A 133 3.92 7.15 -3.02
N LYS A 134 4.47 6.24 -3.83
CA LYS A 134 4.22 6.21 -5.27
C LYS A 134 2.78 5.85 -5.61
N LEU A 135 2.21 4.87 -4.91
CA LEU A 135 0.79 4.52 -5.08
C LEU A 135 -0.13 5.63 -4.57
N LEU A 136 0.25 6.33 -3.49
CA LEU A 136 -0.44 7.51 -3.00
C LEU A 136 -0.46 8.63 -4.04
N TYR A 137 0.64 8.85 -4.75
CA TYR A 137 0.68 9.78 -5.88
C TYR A 137 -0.34 9.40 -6.95
N TYR A 138 -0.41 8.13 -7.38
CA TYR A 138 -1.42 7.70 -8.36
C TYR A 138 -2.86 7.89 -7.86
N THR A 139 -3.12 7.57 -6.59
CA THR A 139 -4.43 7.80 -5.98
C THR A 139 -4.82 9.27 -6.00
N ARG A 140 -3.89 10.18 -5.68
CA ARG A 140 -4.15 11.63 -5.76
C ARG A 140 -4.44 12.10 -7.18
N VAL A 141 -3.68 11.61 -8.16
CA VAL A 141 -3.92 11.94 -9.57
C VAL A 141 -5.33 11.51 -10.01
N LEU A 142 -5.76 10.30 -9.64
CA LEU A 142 -7.09 9.80 -9.96
C LEU A 142 -8.22 10.51 -9.21
N LEU A 143 -7.99 10.96 -7.97
CA LEU A 143 -8.96 11.76 -7.23
C LEU A 143 -9.17 13.11 -7.92
N ASN A 144 -8.08 13.80 -8.25
CA ASN A 144 -8.16 15.09 -8.92
C ASN A 144 -8.87 14.99 -10.28
N SER A 145 -8.72 13.89 -11.02
CA SER A 145 -9.47 13.73 -12.28
C SER A 145 -10.97 13.59 -12.08
N LEU A 146 -11.42 13.00 -10.96
CA LEU A 146 -12.86 12.91 -10.65
C LEU A 146 -13.43 14.27 -10.22
N GLU A 147 -12.68 15.02 -9.42
CA GLU A 147 -13.10 16.37 -8.98
C GLU A 147 -13.29 17.32 -10.17
N LEU A 148 -12.43 17.21 -11.20
CA LEU A 148 -12.56 17.99 -12.43
C LEU A 148 -13.76 17.57 -13.29
N GLU A 149 -14.10 16.27 -13.33
CA GLU A 149 -15.28 15.77 -14.04
C GLU A 149 -16.59 16.25 -13.39
N GLU A 150 -16.65 16.38 -12.06
CA GLU A 150 -17.82 16.92 -11.35
C GLU A 150 -18.02 18.43 -11.64
N GLU A 151 -16.94 19.21 -11.74
CA GLU A 151 -17.01 20.65 -12.05
C GLU A 151 -17.44 20.94 -13.51
N GLU A 152 -17.12 20.06 -14.47
CA GLU A 152 -17.55 20.22 -15.87
C GLU A 152 -19.03 19.88 -16.08
N ILE A 153 -19.63 19.02 -15.25
CA ILE A 153 -21.05 18.64 -15.34
C ILE A 153 -21.99 19.76 -14.86
N ASP A 154 -21.52 20.65 -13.98
CA ASP A 154 -22.30 21.77 -13.43
C ASP A 154 -22.33 23.01 -14.36
N GLN A 155 -21.69 22.95 -15.53
CA GLN A 155 -21.82 23.93 -16.60
C GLN A 155 -22.95 23.52 -17.57
N ASP A 156 -24.19 23.84 -17.20
CA ASP A 156 -25.36 23.68 -18.07
C ASP A 156 -25.21 24.56 -19.35
N PRO A 157 -25.23 23.99 -20.58
CA PRO A 157 -25.15 24.75 -21.83
C PRO A 157 -26.43 25.54 -22.16
N SER A 158 -27.40 25.65 -21.24
CA SER A 158 -28.69 26.30 -21.48
C SER A 158 -28.65 27.84 -21.58
N ASP A 159 -27.49 28.49 -21.35
CA ASP A 159 -27.37 29.95 -21.37
C ASP A 159 -26.98 30.60 -22.72
N GLU A 160 -26.74 29.83 -23.81
CA GLU A 160 -26.32 30.44 -25.10
C GLU A 160 -27.43 30.64 -26.17
N GLU A 161 -28.67 30.15 -25.99
CA GLU A 161 -29.72 30.31 -27.04
C GLU A 161 -30.62 31.56 -26.92
N SER A 162 -30.36 32.50 -25.99
CA SER A 162 -31.22 33.70 -25.81
C SER A 162 -30.75 34.97 -26.54
N SER A 163 -29.74 34.93 -27.41
CA SER A 163 -29.19 36.15 -28.04
C SER A 163 -29.03 36.09 -29.57
N ALA A 164 -29.97 35.44 -30.25
CA ALA A 164 -30.06 35.50 -31.72
C ALA A 164 -31.49 35.76 -32.24
N GLN A 165 -32.22 36.69 -31.64
CA GLN A 165 -33.34 37.37 -32.28
C GLN A 165 -33.43 38.82 -31.83
N GLU A 166 -32.79 39.72 -32.58
CA GLU A 166 -33.29 41.09 -32.87
C GLU A 166 -32.60 41.67 -34.10
#